data_AF-A0A9P4HSZ2-F1
#
_entry.id   AF-A0A9P4HSZ2-F1
#
_cell.length_a   1.000
_cell.length_b   1.000
_cell.length_c   1.000
_cell.angle_alpha   90.00
_cell.angle_beta   90.00
_cell.angle_gamma   90.00
#
_symmetry.space_group_name_H-M   'P 1'
#
loop_
_entity.id
_entity.type
_entity.pdbx_description
1 polymer ?
#
loop_
_entity_poly.entity_id
_entity_poly.type
_entity_poly.pdbx_seq_one_letter_code
_entity_poly.pdbx_strand_id
1 'polypeptide(L)'
;MKTPHIAGAEQVRASTAIADTKQTLRTLYKSALRNSQAAVRLCGRSGQPSVMCIRVCDVCIAFINAYSGEGTDHSLLYNEEQDNLAKEVASYCNNTVVVLTTTGPRLVAQWIENDNVTAVFYTGALDHVSGHAMIDVLYGDVNALGRLVHTIAMTETDYGVELRDESVIKYIEGKYLDWKYFDKYNTTPRHESGYGLLHTTFCYSNKVSATIKNHNALELTYAQGANAEGGKEDLWDIVATVSTTVTDSGDIDAAEVVQLYMSYPAAANELARGLRGFEKVNVTNQAVNRL
;
A
#
# COMPACT_ATOMS: atom_id res chain seq x y z
N MET A 1 4.44 -6.14 -57.27
CA MET A 1 5.28 -7.32 -57.53
C MET A 1 5.26 -8.20 -56.28
N LYS A 2 4.80 -9.45 -56.45
CA LYS A 2 4.88 -10.63 -55.56
C LYS A 2 4.36 -10.52 -54.12
N THR A 3 3.10 -10.91 -53.93
CA THR A 3 2.75 -12.00 -52.99
C THR A 3 3.33 -13.33 -53.53
N PRO A 4 3.79 -14.27 -52.69
CA PRO A 4 2.95 -15.15 -51.85
C PRO A 4 3.62 -15.47 -50.47
N HIS A 5 3.17 -16.29 -49.52
CA HIS A 5 2.23 -17.40 -49.46
C HIS A 5 1.77 -17.55 -47.99
N ILE A 6 0.52 -17.94 -47.80
CA ILE A 6 -0.11 -18.30 -46.52
C ILE A 6 0.48 -19.63 -46.02
N ALA A 7 0.88 -19.67 -44.74
CA ALA A 7 0.98 -20.90 -43.95
C ALA A 7 0.24 -20.65 -42.61
N GLY A 8 -1.09 -20.70 -42.69
CA GLY A 8 -1.94 -20.92 -41.52
C GLY A 8 -1.99 -22.41 -41.20
N ALA A 9 -2.25 -22.70 -39.93
CA ALA A 9 -2.54 -24.00 -39.32
C ALA A 9 -1.38 -24.79 -38.69
N GLU A 10 -0.62 -24.18 -37.76
CA GLU A 10 0.02 -24.97 -36.68
C GLU A 10 0.27 -24.19 -35.37
N GLN A 11 -0.52 -23.14 -35.09
CA GLN A 11 -0.28 -22.25 -33.95
C GLN A 11 -1.46 -22.14 -32.95
N VAL A 12 -2.31 -23.18 -32.89
CA VAL A 12 -3.49 -23.23 -31.97
C VAL A 12 -3.41 -24.41 -30.97
N ARG A 13 -2.29 -25.15 -30.91
CA ARG A 13 -2.10 -26.23 -29.91
C ARG A 13 -0.91 -26.04 -28.96
N ALA A 14 -0.24 -24.89 -29.00
CA ALA A 14 0.89 -24.59 -28.10
C ALA A 14 0.51 -23.68 -26.92
N SER A 15 -0.58 -22.91 -26.96
CA SER A 15 -0.91 -21.95 -25.89
C SER A 15 -1.64 -22.56 -24.69
N THR A 16 -2.47 -23.60 -24.89
CA THR A 16 -3.11 -24.34 -23.79
C THR A 16 -2.14 -25.27 -23.07
N ALA A 17 -1.18 -25.87 -23.78
CA ALA A 17 -0.14 -26.70 -23.17
C ALA A 17 0.81 -25.89 -22.26
N ILE A 18 1.15 -24.64 -22.60
CA ILE A 18 2.02 -23.79 -21.77
C ILE A 18 1.29 -23.28 -20.52
N ALA A 19 0.00 -22.96 -20.62
CA ALA A 19 -0.82 -22.57 -19.47
C ALA A 19 -1.04 -23.75 -18.50
N ASP A 20 -1.33 -24.95 -19.02
CA ASP A 20 -1.44 -26.16 -18.20
C ASP A 20 -0.09 -26.57 -17.61
N THR A 21 1.03 -26.36 -18.32
CA THR A 21 2.37 -26.63 -17.79
C THR A 21 2.73 -25.63 -16.69
N LYS A 22 2.35 -24.35 -16.78
CA LYS A 22 2.52 -23.37 -15.69
C LYS A 22 1.63 -23.67 -14.49
N GLN A 23 0.37 -24.06 -14.70
CA GLN A 23 -0.54 -24.44 -13.61
C GLN A 23 -0.04 -25.71 -12.94
N THR A 24 0.38 -26.72 -13.71
CA THR A 24 0.93 -27.98 -13.20
C THR A 24 2.27 -27.78 -12.52
N LEU A 25 3.17 -26.92 -13.05
CA LEU A 25 4.42 -26.54 -12.38
C LEU A 25 4.16 -25.72 -11.12
N ARG A 26 3.15 -24.84 -11.09
CA ARG A 26 2.71 -24.16 -9.86
C ARG A 26 2.13 -25.14 -8.86
N THR A 27 1.32 -26.12 -9.27
CA THR A 27 0.78 -27.15 -8.39
C THR A 27 1.89 -28.07 -7.88
N LEU A 28 2.86 -28.43 -8.72
CA LEU A 28 4.02 -29.22 -8.36
C LEU A 28 4.97 -28.44 -7.45
N TYR A 29 5.21 -27.16 -7.71
CA TYR A 29 5.99 -26.26 -6.84
C TYR A 29 5.29 -26.03 -5.49
N LYS A 30 3.97 -25.79 -5.49
CA LYS A 30 3.16 -25.73 -4.26
C LYS A 30 3.10 -27.07 -3.53
N SER A 31 3.15 -28.20 -4.26
CA SER A 31 3.24 -29.54 -3.65
C SER A 31 4.65 -29.82 -3.11
N ALA A 32 5.69 -29.29 -3.75
CA ALA A 32 7.08 -29.40 -3.32
C ALA A 32 7.37 -28.47 -2.13
N LEU A 33 6.73 -27.29 -2.05
CA LEU A 33 6.72 -26.44 -0.86
C LEU A 33 5.92 -27.09 0.29
N ARG A 34 4.79 -27.74 -0.01
CA ARG A 34 4.02 -28.52 0.99
C ARG A 34 4.72 -29.81 1.44
N ASN A 35 5.55 -30.41 0.57
CA ASN A 35 6.38 -31.59 0.88
C ASN A 35 7.78 -31.24 1.39
N SER A 36 8.22 -29.99 1.24
CA SER A 36 9.32 -29.47 2.03
C SER A 36 8.82 -29.43 3.46
N GLN A 37 9.55 -30.06 4.37
CA GLN A 37 9.27 -30.00 5.80
C GLN A 37 9.50 -28.59 6.31
N ALA A 38 8.66 -27.62 5.93
CA ALA A 38 8.56 -26.34 6.61
C ALA A 38 7.96 -26.63 7.99
N ALA A 39 8.84 -27.03 8.91
CA ALA A 39 8.47 -27.23 10.30
C ALA A 39 8.20 -25.85 10.91
N VAL A 40 6.94 -25.45 10.96
CA VAL A 40 6.52 -24.24 11.67
C VAL A 40 6.77 -24.46 13.16
N ARG A 41 7.54 -23.57 13.78
CA ARG A 41 7.87 -23.64 15.20
C ARG A 41 7.38 -22.38 15.90
N LEU A 42 6.65 -22.59 16.99
CA LEU A 42 6.34 -21.50 17.91
C LEU A 42 7.55 -21.27 18.81
N CYS A 43 8.35 -20.26 18.48
CA CYS A 43 9.60 -19.97 19.18
C CYS A 43 9.43 -19.05 20.40
N GLY A 44 8.20 -18.78 20.86
CA GLY A 44 7.94 -18.07 22.12
C GLY A 44 6.91 -16.94 21.98
N ARG A 45 6.91 -16.04 22.96
CA ARG A 45 6.07 -14.84 23.03
C ARG A 45 6.87 -13.66 23.56
N SER A 46 6.29 -12.46 23.50
CA SER A 46 6.88 -11.26 24.11
C SER A 46 7.39 -11.51 25.54
N GLY A 47 8.60 -11.04 25.82
CA GLY A 47 9.29 -11.20 27.10
C GLY A 47 9.80 -12.62 27.42
N GLN A 48 9.51 -13.62 26.59
CA GLN A 48 9.97 -15.02 26.74
C GLN A 48 10.24 -15.71 25.38
N PRO A 49 11.10 -15.17 24.50
CA PRO A 49 11.48 -15.88 23.28
C PRO A 49 12.50 -16.99 23.54
N SER A 50 12.34 -18.10 22.83
CA SER A 50 13.30 -19.21 22.81
C SER A 50 14.39 -18.91 21.79
N VAL A 51 15.50 -18.32 22.24
CA VAL A 51 16.67 -18.01 21.41
C VAL A 51 17.17 -19.24 20.63
N MET A 52 17.19 -20.41 21.26
CA MET A 52 17.63 -21.66 20.62
C MET A 52 16.69 -22.07 19.47
N CYS A 53 15.39 -21.82 19.62
CA CYS A 53 14.42 -22.06 18.56
C CYS A 53 14.61 -21.06 17.40
N ILE A 54 14.79 -19.78 17.70
CA ILE A 54 14.95 -18.72 16.69
C ILE A 54 16.19 -18.96 15.81
N ARG A 55 17.32 -19.34 16.43
CA ARG A 55 18.60 -19.55 15.72
C ARG A 55 18.60 -20.69 14.70
N VAL A 56 17.62 -21.59 14.76
CA VAL A 56 17.53 -22.74 13.83
C VAL A 56 16.48 -22.53 12.74
N CYS A 57 15.86 -21.35 12.67
CA CYS A 57 14.87 -21.02 11.65
C CYS A 57 15.52 -20.34 10.44
N ASP A 58 15.09 -20.70 9.23
CA ASP A 58 15.51 -20.03 7.99
C ASP A 58 14.82 -18.66 7.79
N VAL A 59 13.61 -18.52 8.34
CA VAL A 59 12.80 -17.31 8.34
C VAL A 59 12.15 -17.19 9.71
N CYS A 60 12.21 -16.00 10.30
CA CYS A 60 11.55 -15.72 11.56
C CYS A 60 10.44 -14.69 11.36
N ILE A 61 9.23 -15.00 11.84
CA ILE A 61 8.09 -14.09 11.73
C ILE A 61 7.75 -13.56 13.12
N ALA A 62 7.98 -12.28 13.35
CA ALA A 62 7.63 -11.59 14.59
C ALA A 62 6.28 -10.90 14.43
N PHE A 63 5.31 -11.25 15.27
CA PHE A 63 3.99 -10.61 15.29
C PHE A 63 3.95 -9.57 16.40
N ILE A 64 3.73 -8.31 16.01
CA ILE A 64 3.54 -7.18 16.91
C ILE A 64 2.21 -6.51 16.63
N ASN A 65 1.68 -5.77 17.60
CA ASN A 65 0.42 -5.05 17.42
C ASN A 65 0.37 -3.70 18.14
N ALA A 66 -0.66 -2.92 17.78
CA ALA A 66 -1.11 -1.77 18.54
C ALA A 66 -2.64 -1.76 18.56
N TYR A 67 -3.20 -2.13 19.71
CA TYR A 67 -4.64 -2.22 19.96
C TYR A 67 -5.20 -0.87 20.41
N SER A 68 -6.25 -0.37 19.75
CA SER A 68 -7.05 0.77 20.20
C SER A 68 -8.54 0.41 20.26
N GLY A 69 -9.34 1.25 20.91
CA GLY A 69 -10.79 1.08 21.01
C GLY A 69 -11.49 2.37 21.41
N GLU A 70 -12.82 2.33 21.44
CA GLU A 70 -13.64 3.47 21.85
C GLU A 70 -13.36 3.89 23.30
N GLY A 71 -13.36 5.19 23.55
CA GLY A 71 -13.27 5.77 24.90
C GLY A 71 -11.85 6.02 25.41
N THR A 72 -10.81 5.77 24.61
CA THR A 72 -9.42 6.09 24.96
C THR A 72 -8.56 6.29 23.71
N ASP A 73 -7.76 7.35 23.73
CA ASP A 73 -6.74 7.62 22.71
C ASP A 73 -5.40 6.95 23.04
N HIS A 74 -4.59 6.71 22.02
CA HIS A 74 -3.21 6.24 22.21
C HIS A 74 -2.31 7.39 22.63
N SER A 75 -1.82 7.35 23.88
CA SER A 75 -0.82 8.31 24.35
C SER A 75 0.54 8.19 23.66
N LEU A 76 0.83 7.02 23.07
CA LEU A 76 2.06 6.75 22.34
C LEU A 76 1.77 5.94 21.06
N LEU A 77 2.43 6.29 19.97
CA LEU A 77 2.44 5.60 18.68
C LEU A 77 3.58 4.57 18.56
N TYR A 78 4.15 4.14 19.68
CA TYR A 78 5.12 3.05 19.81
C TYR A 78 4.83 2.22 21.08
N ASN A 79 5.50 1.07 21.24
CA ASN A 79 5.35 0.20 22.41
C ASN A 79 6.66 -0.52 22.58
N GLU A 80 7.40 -0.12 23.61
CA GLU A 80 8.75 -0.61 23.86
C GLU A 80 8.83 -2.13 23.95
N GLU A 81 7.85 -2.80 24.57
CA GLU A 81 7.83 -4.26 24.70
C GLU A 81 7.72 -4.95 23.34
N GLN A 82 6.80 -4.49 22.49
CA GLN A 82 6.59 -5.02 21.15
C GLN A 82 7.77 -4.70 20.21
N ASP A 83 8.30 -3.48 20.30
CA ASP A 83 9.45 -3.04 19.50
C ASP A 83 10.71 -3.84 19.90
N ASN A 84 10.87 -4.15 21.19
CA ASN A 84 11.95 -5.00 21.69
C ASN A 84 11.80 -6.46 21.22
N LEU A 85 10.58 -7.00 21.10
CA LEU A 85 10.37 -8.31 20.49
C LEU A 85 10.89 -8.36 19.05
N ALA A 86 10.58 -7.36 18.23
CA ALA A 86 11.07 -7.29 16.85
C ALA A 86 12.62 -7.23 16.81
N LYS A 87 13.23 -6.37 17.64
CA LYS A 87 14.69 -6.26 17.76
C LYS A 87 15.34 -7.56 18.24
N GLU A 88 14.74 -8.23 19.22
CA GLU A 88 15.29 -9.45 19.81
C GLU A 88 15.27 -10.60 18.81
N VAL A 89 14.15 -10.79 18.09
CA VAL A 89 14.08 -11.80 17.02
C VAL A 89 15.12 -11.52 15.95
N ALA A 90 15.22 -10.26 15.49
CA ALA A 90 16.21 -9.84 14.50
C ALA A 90 17.66 -10.00 15.00
N SER A 91 17.92 -9.97 16.31
CA SER A 91 19.27 -10.20 16.86
C SER A 91 19.75 -11.66 16.73
N TYR A 92 18.83 -12.60 16.58
CA TYR A 92 19.11 -14.03 16.50
C TYR A 92 18.77 -14.67 15.15
N CYS A 93 18.10 -13.92 14.27
CA CYS A 93 17.63 -14.38 12.97
C CYS A 93 17.88 -13.31 11.92
N ASN A 94 18.73 -13.63 10.93
CA ASN A 94 19.13 -12.70 9.87
C ASN A 94 18.08 -12.52 8.77
N ASN A 95 16.96 -13.20 8.86
CA ASN A 95 15.85 -13.12 7.91
C ASN A 95 14.53 -13.01 8.69
N THR A 96 14.31 -11.83 9.26
CA THR A 96 13.15 -11.53 10.11
C THR A 96 12.09 -10.77 9.34
N VAL A 97 10.89 -11.33 9.28
CA VAL A 97 9.67 -10.67 8.80
C VAL A 97 8.90 -10.16 10.01
N VAL A 98 8.58 -8.87 10.03
CA VAL A 98 7.74 -8.28 11.09
C VAL A 98 6.32 -8.08 10.57
N VAL A 99 5.34 -8.71 11.21
CA VAL A 99 3.92 -8.48 10.97
C VAL A 99 3.41 -7.53 12.05
N LEU A 100 2.97 -6.35 11.63
CA LEU A 100 2.44 -5.31 12.49
C LEU A 100 0.94 -5.12 12.24
N THR A 101 0.13 -5.52 13.20
CA THR A 101 -1.34 -5.33 13.17
C THR A 101 -1.73 -4.11 13.97
N THR A 102 -2.29 -3.09 13.34
CA THR A 102 -2.63 -1.84 14.02
C THR A 102 -3.89 -1.19 13.46
N THR A 103 -4.61 -0.46 14.33
CA THR A 103 -5.82 0.29 14.01
C THR A 103 -5.54 1.74 13.57
N GLY A 104 -4.28 2.20 13.61
CA GLY A 104 -3.89 3.56 13.29
C GLY A 104 -2.43 3.68 12.87
N PRO A 105 -1.86 4.91 12.84
CA PRO A 105 -0.44 5.10 12.61
C PRO A 105 0.38 4.49 13.74
N ARG A 106 1.44 3.78 13.37
CA ARG A 106 2.38 3.17 14.31
C ARG A 106 3.80 3.41 13.82
N LEU A 107 4.62 4.00 14.69
CA LEU A 107 6.02 4.25 14.37
C LEU A 107 6.80 2.94 14.28
N VAL A 108 7.70 2.88 13.31
CA VAL A 108 8.51 1.68 13.02
C VAL A 108 10.01 1.98 13.00
N ALA A 109 10.40 3.27 13.05
CA ALA A 109 11.78 3.74 12.94
C ALA A 109 12.72 3.13 13.99
N GLN A 110 12.17 2.63 15.10
CA GLN A 110 12.88 2.05 16.23
C GLN A 110 13.57 0.71 15.88
N TRP A 111 13.11 -0.01 14.85
CA TRP A 111 13.58 -1.37 14.57
C TRP A 111 13.67 -1.71 13.07
N ILE A 112 12.98 -0.99 12.20
CA ILE A 112 12.88 -1.33 10.77
C ILE A 112 14.18 -1.15 9.98
N GLU A 113 15.14 -0.35 10.47
CA GLU A 113 16.46 -0.16 9.83
C GLU A 113 17.47 -1.25 10.22
N ASN A 114 17.04 -2.27 10.96
CA ASN A 114 17.90 -3.41 11.28
C ASN A 114 18.06 -4.28 10.02
N ASP A 115 19.30 -4.50 9.57
CA ASP A 115 19.61 -5.30 8.36
C ASP A 115 19.02 -6.72 8.39
N ASN A 116 18.77 -7.28 9.58
CA ASN A 116 18.18 -8.59 9.76
C ASN A 116 16.63 -8.57 9.63
N VAL A 117 16.00 -7.39 9.61
CA VAL A 117 14.58 -7.21 9.29
C VAL A 117 14.44 -7.06 7.77
N THR A 118 14.05 -8.16 7.11
CA THR A 118 14.04 -8.26 5.65
C THR A 118 12.71 -7.86 5.03
N ALA A 119 11.62 -7.90 5.81
CA ALA A 119 10.31 -7.45 5.35
C ALA A 119 9.42 -6.99 6.51
N VAL A 120 8.50 -6.06 6.19
CA VAL A 120 7.46 -5.60 7.12
C VAL A 120 6.09 -5.73 6.46
N PHE A 121 5.19 -6.43 7.12
CA PHE A 121 3.77 -6.48 6.80
C PHE A 121 3.02 -5.56 7.74
N TYR A 122 2.77 -4.34 7.27
CA TYR A 122 1.93 -3.38 7.98
C TYR A 122 0.47 -3.64 7.63
N THR A 123 -0.30 -4.16 8.57
CA THR A 123 -1.70 -4.54 8.36
C THR A 123 -2.63 -3.75 9.26
N GLY A 124 -3.83 -3.45 8.75
CA GLY A 124 -4.93 -2.93 9.56
C GLY A 124 -5.44 -3.96 10.58
N ALA A 125 -6.58 -3.67 11.18
CA ALA A 125 -7.32 -4.67 11.96
C ALA A 125 -7.85 -5.76 11.02
N LEU A 126 -7.22 -6.93 11.05
CA LEU A 126 -7.63 -8.10 10.29
C LEU A 126 -8.48 -9.02 11.18
N ASP A 127 -9.52 -9.58 10.60
CA ASP A 127 -10.48 -10.43 11.30
C ASP A 127 -10.09 -11.92 11.21
N HIS A 128 -11.05 -12.82 11.38
CA HIS A 128 -10.93 -14.27 11.51
C HIS A 128 -10.19 -15.01 10.38
N VAL A 129 -9.99 -14.39 9.20
CA VAL A 129 -9.28 -14.99 8.05
C VAL A 129 -7.86 -14.40 7.86
N SER A 130 -7.38 -13.60 8.82
CA SER A 130 -6.09 -12.90 8.76
C SER A 130 -4.92 -13.79 8.37
N GLY A 131 -4.75 -14.94 9.03
CA GLY A 131 -3.64 -15.87 8.77
C GLY A 131 -3.61 -16.40 7.34
N HIS A 132 -4.77 -16.73 6.76
CA HIS A 132 -4.84 -17.19 5.36
C HIS A 132 -4.47 -16.07 4.39
N ALA A 133 -5.04 -14.87 4.59
CA ALA A 133 -4.74 -13.72 3.75
C ALA A 133 -3.25 -13.34 3.80
N MET A 134 -2.64 -13.39 4.98
CA MET A 134 -1.21 -13.10 5.15
C MET A 134 -0.33 -14.14 4.43
N ILE A 135 -0.61 -15.43 4.61
CA ILE A 135 0.18 -16.51 4.00
C ILE A 135 0.13 -16.43 2.48
N ASP A 136 -1.04 -16.15 1.89
CA ASP A 136 -1.16 -16.01 0.43
C ASP A 136 -0.23 -14.90 -0.11
N VAL A 137 -0.09 -13.79 0.61
CA VAL A 137 0.82 -12.71 0.19
C VAL A 137 2.28 -13.05 0.49
N LEU A 138 2.59 -13.60 1.67
CA LEU A 138 3.96 -13.97 2.06
C LEU A 138 4.58 -15.02 1.13
N TYR A 139 3.77 -15.96 0.63
CA TYR A 139 4.22 -16.97 -0.33
C TYR A 139 4.13 -16.50 -1.79
N GLY A 140 3.68 -15.26 -2.03
CA GLY A 140 3.55 -14.69 -3.38
C GLY A 140 2.42 -15.32 -4.20
N ASP A 141 1.45 -15.99 -3.57
CA ASP A 141 0.24 -16.47 -4.24
C ASP A 141 -0.65 -15.29 -4.68
N VAL A 142 -0.60 -14.19 -3.92
CA VAL A 142 -1.23 -12.91 -4.26
C VAL A 142 -0.21 -11.78 -4.00
N ASN A 143 -0.25 -10.71 -4.81
CA ASN A 143 0.62 -9.57 -4.58
C ASN A 143 0.19 -8.72 -3.37
N ALA A 144 1.17 -8.06 -2.75
CA ALA A 144 0.94 -7.03 -1.73
C ALA A 144 0.40 -5.75 -2.38
N LEU A 145 -0.90 -5.68 -2.64
CA LEU A 145 -1.53 -4.57 -3.38
C LEU A 145 -2.01 -3.41 -2.48
N GLY A 146 -1.73 -3.49 -1.17
CA GLY A 146 -2.11 -2.46 -0.22
C GLY A 146 -1.29 -1.19 -0.40
N ARG A 147 -1.91 -0.06 -0.08
CA ARG A 147 -1.24 1.23 0.11
C ARG A 147 -1.65 1.77 1.48
N LEU A 148 -0.74 2.49 2.13
CA LEU A 148 -1.02 3.16 3.38
C LEU A 148 -2.15 4.18 3.19
N VAL A 149 -3.14 4.16 4.08
CA VAL A 149 -4.25 5.12 4.08
C VAL A 149 -3.97 6.36 4.95
N HIS A 150 -2.86 6.34 5.67
CA HIS A 150 -2.35 7.40 6.53
C HIS A 150 -0.82 7.44 6.43
N THR A 151 -0.23 8.55 6.86
CA THR A 151 1.22 8.73 6.85
C THR A 151 1.85 8.03 8.05
N ILE A 152 2.98 7.37 7.87
CA ILE A 152 3.83 6.89 8.97
C ILE A 152 4.96 7.89 9.17
N ALA A 153 4.95 8.56 10.31
CA ALA A 153 5.93 9.57 10.67
C ALA A 153 7.29 8.98 11.09
N MET A 154 8.31 9.84 11.18
CA MET A 154 9.58 9.49 11.84
C MET A 154 9.45 9.60 13.36
N THR A 155 8.75 10.63 13.83
CA THR A 155 8.47 10.90 15.25
C THR A 155 7.02 11.33 15.44
N GLU A 156 6.50 11.24 16.68
CA GLU A 156 5.12 11.63 16.98
C GLU A 156 4.87 13.12 16.74
N THR A 157 5.88 13.96 17.01
CA THR A 157 5.80 15.41 16.84
C THR A 157 5.65 15.84 15.38
N ASP A 158 6.01 14.98 14.42
CA ASP A 158 5.90 15.29 12.98
C ASP A 158 4.44 15.39 12.51
N TYR A 159 3.48 14.80 13.24
CA TYR A 159 2.06 14.97 12.94
C TYR A 159 1.53 16.37 13.27
N GLY A 160 2.25 17.13 14.11
CA GLY A 160 1.92 18.51 14.45
C GLY A 160 0.60 18.70 15.18
N VAL A 161 0.07 17.63 15.78
CA VAL A 161 -1.14 17.62 16.60
C VAL A 161 -0.85 16.83 17.88
N GLU A 162 -1.56 17.18 18.94
CA GLU A 162 -1.43 16.55 20.26
C GLU A 162 -2.80 16.11 20.75
N LEU A 163 -2.83 15.10 21.60
CA LEU A 163 -4.05 14.71 22.31
C LEU A 163 -4.50 15.83 23.23
N ARG A 164 -5.82 15.99 23.33
CA ARG A 164 -6.46 17.10 24.01
C ARG A 164 -7.72 16.61 24.72
N ASP A 165 -7.74 16.76 26.04
CA ASP A 165 -8.84 16.34 26.91
C ASP A 165 -9.88 17.46 27.13
N GLU A 166 -9.72 18.62 26.49
CA GLU A 166 -10.64 19.73 26.65
C GLU A 166 -11.99 19.48 25.97
N SER A 167 -13.08 19.90 26.60
CA SER A 167 -14.43 19.83 26.03
C SER A 167 -14.66 20.79 24.86
N VAL A 168 -13.77 21.76 24.68
CA VAL A 168 -13.80 22.73 23.57
C VAL A 168 -12.42 22.77 22.92
N ILE A 169 -12.29 22.10 21.79
CA ILE A 169 -11.04 22.00 21.04
C ILE A 169 -11.06 23.01 19.88
N LYS A 170 -10.02 23.84 19.79
CA LYS A 170 -9.78 24.70 18.63
C LYS A 170 -8.86 23.99 17.64
N TYR A 171 -9.38 23.77 16.43
CA TYR A 171 -8.69 23.12 15.32
C TYR A 171 -7.86 24.16 14.56
N ILE A 172 -6.72 24.51 15.14
CA ILE A 172 -5.82 25.56 14.63
C ILE A 172 -5.05 25.12 13.39
N GLU A 173 -4.88 23.81 13.24
CA GLU A 173 -4.28 23.15 12.09
C GLU A 173 -5.17 23.23 10.83
N GLY A 174 -6.47 23.44 11.02
CA GLY A 174 -7.43 23.58 9.94
C GLY A 174 -7.44 22.36 9.03
N LYS A 175 -7.17 22.55 7.74
CA LYS A 175 -7.17 21.47 6.74
C LYS A 175 -5.87 20.66 6.66
N TYR A 176 -4.85 21.02 7.44
CA TYR A 176 -3.52 20.44 7.37
C TYR A 176 -3.40 19.30 8.39
N LEU A 177 -3.94 18.14 8.01
CA LEU A 177 -3.88 16.88 8.76
C LEU A 177 -3.25 15.78 7.90
N ASP A 178 -2.63 14.80 8.55
CA ASP A 178 -1.91 13.69 7.90
C ASP A 178 -0.93 14.21 6.84
N TRP A 179 -0.83 13.59 5.66
CA TRP A 179 0.10 13.96 4.59
C TRP A 179 0.03 15.43 4.18
N LYS A 180 -1.12 16.10 4.37
CA LYS A 180 -1.29 17.53 4.07
C LYS A 180 -0.46 18.41 5.01
N TYR A 181 -0.30 17.99 6.26
CA TYR A 181 0.58 18.64 7.22
C TYR A 181 2.04 18.50 6.79
N PHE A 182 2.45 17.28 6.44
CA PHE A 182 3.81 16.97 5.97
C PHE A 182 4.16 17.80 4.72
N ASP A 183 3.27 17.86 3.74
CA ASP A 183 3.44 18.68 2.53
C ASP A 183 3.55 20.19 2.85
N LYS A 184 2.72 20.71 3.78
CA LYS A 184 2.74 22.14 4.14
C LYS A 184 4.04 22.56 4.81
N TYR A 185 4.51 21.76 5.76
CA TYR A 185 5.66 22.10 6.59
C TYR A 185 6.97 21.49 6.07
N ASN A 186 6.92 20.83 4.89
CA ASN A 186 8.05 20.17 4.26
C ASN A 186 8.73 19.15 5.20
N THR A 187 7.92 18.43 5.97
CA THR A 187 8.36 17.35 6.86
C THR A 187 8.42 16.07 6.04
N THR A 188 9.54 15.34 6.10
CA THR A 188 9.67 14.07 5.40
C THR A 188 9.09 12.94 6.24
N PRO A 189 8.03 12.25 5.80
CA PRO A 189 7.53 11.08 6.50
C PRO A 189 8.49 9.91 6.32
N ARG A 190 8.32 8.89 7.16
CA ARG A 190 9.02 7.63 6.94
C ARG A 190 8.44 6.86 5.75
N HIS A 191 7.11 6.75 5.74
CA HIS A 191 6.34 6.24 4.62
C HIS A 191 5.14 7.15 4.42
N GLU A 192 4.99 7.68 3.21
CA GLU A 192 3.92 8.58 2.86
C GLU A 192 2.56 7.89 2.76
N SER A 193 1.48 8.66 2.95
CA SER A 193 0.14 8.20 2.56
C SER A 193 0.14 7.80 1.09
N GLY A 194 -0.44 6.64 0.78
CA GLY A 194 -0.42 6.06 -0.56
C GLY A 194 0.82 5.22 -0.87
N TYR A 195 1.79 5.08 0.05
CA TYR A 195 2.96 4.20 -0.12
C TYR A 195 2.62 2.72 0.06
N GLY A 196 3.29 1.85 -0.68
CA GLY A 196 3.26 0.41 -0.46
C GLY A 196 4.12 -0.31 -1.48
N LEU A 197 4.97 -1.22 -1.00
CA LEU A 197 5.83 -2.02 -1.87
C LEU A 197 5.02 -3.07 -2.63
N LEU A 198 5.52 -3.42 -3.80
CA LEU A 198 5.01 -4.49 -4.65
C LEU A 198 6.15 -5.47 -4.95
N HIS A 199 5.80 -6.69 -5.33
CA HIS A 199 6.78 -7.68 -5.84
C HIS A 199 7.28 -7.35 -7.27
N THR A 200 6.70 -6.33 -7.91
CA THR A 200 7.13 -5.80 -9.21
C THR A 200 7.29 -4.27 -9.13
N THR A 201 7.81 -3.67 -10.19
CA THR A 201 7.93 -2.22 -10.34
C THR A 201 7.06 -1.72 -11.49
N PHE A 202 6.53 -0.51 -11.34
CA PHE A 202 5.71 0.14 -12.36
C PHE A 202 6.40 1.40 -12.88
N CYS A 203 6.38 1.56 -14.19
CA CYS A 203 6.84 2.76 -14.86
C CYS A 203 5.65 3.60 -15.33
N TYR A 204 5.63 4.86 -14.93
CA TYR A 204 4.67 5.85 -15.41
C TYR A 204 5.22 6.57 -16.64
N SER A 205 4.35 6.80 -17.63
CA SER A 205 4.65 7.67 -18.75
C SER A 205 4.91 9.10 -18.27
N ASN A 206 5.94 9.76 -18.81
CA ASN A 206 6.19 11.19 -18.60
C ASN A 206 5.11 12.09 -19.23
N LYS A 207 4.12 11.51 -19.94
CA LYS A 207 3.01 12.23 -20.55
C LYS A 207 1.73 11.95 -19.78
N VAL A 208 1.16 13.01 -19.23
CA VAL A 208 -0.21 13.07 -18.71
C VAL A 208 -1.05 13.88 -19.69
N SER A 209 -2.23 13.38 -20.05
CA SER A 209 -3.17 14.10 -20.91
C SER A 209 -4.41 14.49 -20.13
N ALA A 210 -4.82 15.75 -20.19
CA ALA A 210 -6.09 16.21 -19.65
C ALA A 210 -7.03 16.60 -20.80
N THR A 211 -8.26 16.10 -20.75
CA THR A 211 -9.32 16.45 -21.71
C THR A 211 -10.43 17.17 -20.97
N ILE A 212 -10.68 18.42 -21.34
CA ILE A 212 -11.82 19.20 -20.83
C ILE A 212 -13.10 18.56 -21.38
N LYS A 213 -14.09 18.34 -20.51
CA LYS A 213 -15.39 17.77 -20.84
C LYS A 213 -16.51 18.82 -20.79
N ASN A 214 -16.37 19.82 -19.92
CA ASN A 214 -17.35 20.90 -19.78
C ASN A 214 -16.61 22.25 -19.60
N HIS A 215 -16.52 23.02 -20.68
CA HIS A 215 -15.87 24.35 -20.66
C HIS A 215 -16.68 25.37 -19.85
N ASN A 216 -18.01 25.35 -19.99
CA ASN A 216 -18.89 26.31 -19.33
C ASN A 216 -18.78 26.18 -17.80
N ALA A 217 -18.76 24.95 -17.27
CA ALA A 217 -18.63 24.72 -15.83
C ALA A 217 -17.28 25.20 -15.28
N LEU A 218 -16.20 25.15 -16.06
CA LEU A 218 -14.88 25.65 -15.65
C LEU A 218 -14.77 27.18 -15.62
N GLU A 219 -15.61 27.86 -16.40
CA GLU A 219 -15.68 29.33 -16.40
C GLU A 219 -16.47 29.87 -15.20
N LEU A 220 -17.26 29.03 -14.54
CA LEU A 220 -18.02 29.41 -13.35
C LEU A 220 -17.13 29.47 -12.10
N THR A 221 -17.24 30.57 -11.37
CA THR A 221 -16.57 30.70 -10.06
C THR A 221 -17.19 29.82 -8.98
N TYR A 222 -18.49 29.52 -9.10
CA TYR A 222 -19.25 28.71 -8.15
C TYR A 222 -20.35 27.94 -8.87
N ALA A 223 -20.70 26.78 -8.31
CA ALA A 223 -21.84 25.98 -8.75
C ALA A 223 -23.14 26.78 -8.68
N GLN A 224 -23.99 26.65 -9.69
CA GLN A 224 -25.24 27.38 -9.87
C GLN A 224 -26.47 26.47 -9.91
N GLY A 225 -26.30 25.16 -10.06
CA GLY A 225 -27.35 24.17 -10.17
C GLY A 225 -28.27 24.10 -8.93
N ALA A 226 -29.34 23.33 -9.07
CA ALA A 226 -30.30 23.10 -8.01
C ALA A 226 -29.63 22.42 -6.80
N ASN A 227 -30.16 22.65 -5.61
CA ASN A 227 -29.69 21.95 -4.41
C ASN A 227 -30.13 20.47 -4.48
N ALA A 228 -29.19 19.58 -4.22
CA ALA A 228 -29.37 18.14 -4.17
C ALA A 228 -28.64 17.56 -2.94
N GLU A 229 -28.73 16.24 -2.75
CA GLU A 229 -27.94 15.54 -1.75
C GLU A 229 -26.45 15.72 -2.05
N GLY A 230 -25.67 16.10 -1.03
CA GLY A 230 -24.25 16.40 -1.16
C GLY A 230 -23.91 17.81 -1.66
N GLY A 231 -24.88 18.63 -2.07
CA GLY A 231 -24.65 20.01 -2.49
C GLY A 231 -25.40 20.36 -3.78
N LYS A 232 -24.97 21.42 -4.46
CA LYS A 232 -25.52 21.76 -5.78
C LYS A 232 -25.20 20.66 -6.80
N GLU A 233 -26.16 20.31 -7.65
CA GLU A 233 -26.05 19.18 -8.59
C GLU A 233 -24.84 19.29 -9.54
N ASP A 234 -24.51 20.50 -9.98
CA ASP A 234 -23.42 20.80 -10.91
C ASP A 234 -22.03 20.83 -10.23
N LEU A 235 -21.94 20.67 -8.91
CA LEU A 235 -20.65 20.41 -8.24
C LEU A 235 -20.03 19.08 -8.67
N TRP A 236 -20.85 18.15 -9.14
CA TRP A 236 -20.46 16.78 -9.46
C TRP A 236 -20.23 16.56 -10.97
N ASP A 237 -20.39 17.60 -11.78
CA ASP A 237 -20.13 17.54 -13.21
C ASP A 237 -18.66 17.19 -13.49
N ILE A 238 -18.45 16.21 -14.37
CA ILE A 238 -17.10 15.89 -14.84
C ILE A 238 -16.65 17.01 -15.77
N VAL A 239 -15.82 17.91 -15.25
CA VAL A 239 -15.26 19.04 -16.01
C VAL A 239 -14.02 18.68 -16.82
N ALA A 240 -13.27 17.67 -16.38
CA ALA A 240 -12.09 17.17 -17.07
C ALA A 240 -11.85 15.69 -16.76
N THR A 241 -11.22 15.00 -17.70
CA THR A 241 -10.67 13.64 -17.51
C THR A 241 -9.16 13.72 -17.67
N VAL A 242 -8.43 13.14 -16.72
CA VAL A 242 -6.97 13.04 -16.77
C VAL A 242 -6.61 11.59 -17.03
N SER A 243 -5.68 11.39 -17.97
CA SER A 243 -5.19 10.07 -18.35
C SER A 243 -3.66 10.01 -18.35
N THR A 244 -3.13 8.85 -17.99
CA THR A 244 -1.71 8.49 -18.04
C THR A 244 -1.55 7.07 -18.57
N THR A 245 -0.32 6.58 -18.62
CA THR A 245 -0.02 5.20 -19.03
C THR A 245 0.92 4.60 -18.01
N VAL A 246 0.57 3.40 -17.55
CA VAL A 246 1.35 2.63 -16.60
C VAL A 246 1.77 1.34 -17.28
N THR A 247 3.04 0.98 -17.14
CA THR A 247 3.62 -0.24 -17.71
C THR A 247 4.31 -1.02 -16.60
N ASP A 248 4.06 -2.33 -16.55
CA ASP A 248 4.80 -3.24 -15.67
C ASP A 248 6.22 -3.40 -16.20
N SER A 249 7.20 -3.12 -15.35
CA SER A 249 8.62 -3.25 -15.66
C SER A 249 9.28 -4.45 -14.99
N GLY A 250 8.51 -5.33 -14.33
CA GLY A 250 9.03 -6.56 -13.73
C GLY A 250 8.47 -7.85 -14.33
N ASP A 251 8.71 -8.95 -13.61
CA ASP A 251 8.49 -10.32 -14.10
C ASP A 251 7.18 -10.95 -13.61
N ILE A 252 6.45 -10.27 -12.72
CA ILE A 252 5.28 -10.82 -12.02
C ILE A 252 4.06 -9.92 -12.28
N ASP A 253 3.01 -10.51 -12.86
CA ASP A 253 1.72 -9.83 -13.04
C ASP A 253 1.25 -9.25 -11.71
N ALA A 254 0.92 -7.97 -11.67
CA ALA A 254 0.44 -7.29 -10.46
C ALA A 254 -0.62 -6.23 -10.76
N ALA A 255 -1.20 -5.68 -9.69
CA ALA A 255 -2.05 -4.51 -9.81
C ALA A 255 -1.33 -3.28 -9.26
N GLU A 256 -1.58 -2.13 -9.89
CA GLU A 256 -1.09 -0.84 -9.42
C GLU A 256 -2.25 0.02 -8.93
N VAL A 257 -2.05 0.74 -7.83
CA VAL A 257 -2.99 1.77 -7.37
C VAL A 257 -2.47 3.13 -7.85
N VAL A 258 -2.97 3.57 -8.99
CA VAL A 258 -2.64 4.87 -9.60
C VAL A 258 -3.35 5.97 -8.84
N GLN A 259 -2.64 7.04 -8.47
CA GLN A 259 -3.18 8.15 -7.69
C GLN A 259 -3.00 9.48 -8.42
N LEU A 260 -4.06 10.28 -8.50
CA LEU A 260 -4.06 11.62 -9.09
C LEU A 260 -4.12 12.67 -8.00
N TYR A 261 -3.06 13.47 -7.93
CA TYR A 261 -2.97 14.65 -7.06
C TYR A 261 -3.06 15.93 -7.88
N MET A 262 -3.83 16.90 -7.39
CA MET A 262 -4.01 18.21 -8.04
C MET A 262 -3.59 19.35 -7.11
N SER A 263 -2.78 20.27 -7.61
CA SER A 263 -2.47 21.54 -6.96
C SER A 263 -3.39 22.63 -7.50
N TYR A 264 -3.84 23.53 -6.62
CA TYR A 264 -4.68 24.66 -7.01
C TYR A 264 -3.83 25.94 -7.16
N PRO A 265 -4.27 26.92 -7.96
CA PRO A 265 -3.65 28.25 -7.98
C PRO A 265 -3.66 28.88 -6.58
N ALA A 266 -2.66 29.72 -6.28
CA ALA A 266 -2.52 30.38 -4.98
C ALA A 266 -3.78 31.15 -4.54
N ALA A 267 -4.54 31.71 -5.49
CA ALA A 267 -5.78 32.43 -5.23
C ALA A 267 -6.87 31.56 -4.58
N ALA A 268 -6.83 30.24 -4.76
CA ALA A 268 -7.76 29.32 -4.11
C ALA A 268 -7.44 29.11 -2.62
N ASN A 269 -6.26 29.53 -2.15
CA ASN A 269 -5.76 29.29 -0.79
C ASN A 269 -5.92 27.80 -0.40
N GLU A 270 -5.60 26.90 -1.32
CA GLU A 270 -5.82 25.46 -1.19
C GLU A 270 -4.56 24.66 -0.80
N LEU A 271 -4.76 23.37 -0.49
CA LEU A 271 -3.66 22.44 -0.19
C LEU A 271 -2.60 22.44 -1.30
N ALA A 272 -1.34 22.19 -0.92
CA ALA A 272 -0.21 22.08 -1.86
C ALA A 272 -0.53 21.07 -3.00
N ARG A 273 -1.14 19.96 -2.63
CA ARG A 273 -1.81 19.04 -3.52
C ARG A 273 -3.01 18.40 -2.81
N GLY A 274 -4.02 17.99 -3.57
CA GLY A 274 -5.20 17.27 -3.12
C GLY A 274 -5.34 15.95 -3.88
N LEU A 275 -5.52 14.82 -3.20
CA LEU A 275 -5.93 13.58 -3.86
C LEU A 275 -7.31 13.81 -4.50
N ARG A 276 -7.45 13.51 -5.79
CA ARG A 276 -8.67 13.74 -6.59
C ARG A 276 -9.13 12.55 -7.40
N GLY A 277 -8.31 11.53 -7.52
CA GLY A 277 -8.69 10.27 -8.14
C GLY A 277 -7.72 9.18 -7.76
N PHE A 278 -8.21 7.94 -7.75
CA PHE A 278 -7.35 6.77 -7.73
C PHE A 278 -8.02 5.65 -8.52
N GLU A 279 -7.22 4.79 -9.11
CA GLU A 279 -7.69 3.62 -9.83
C GLU A 279 -6.76 2.43 -9.58
N LYS A 280 -7.35 1.26 -9.34
CA LYS A 280 -6.60 0.01 -9.20
C LYS A 280 -6.64 -0.77 -10.50
N VAL A 281 -5.48 -1.00 -11.10
CA VAL A 281 -5.37 -1.52 -12.46
C VAL A 281 -4.51 -2.75 -12.48
N ASN A 282 -5.02 -3.83 -13.06
CA ASN A 282 -4.24 -5.04 -13.31
C ASN A 282 -3.35 -4.80 -14.53
N VAL A 283 -2.04 -4.91 -14.35
CA VAL A 283 -1.05 -4.78 -15.40
C VAL A 283 -0.39 -6.13 -15.56
N THR A 284 -0.66 -6.79 -16.69
CA THR A 284 0.00 -8.04 -17.04
C THR A 284 1.34 -7.75 -17.69
N ASN A 285 2.30 -8.65 -17.50
CA ASN A 285 3.65 -8.50 -18.04
C ASN A 285 3.63 -8.15 -19.54
N GLN A 286 4.37 -7.11 -19.92
CA GLN A 286 4.45 -6.51 -21.28
C GLN A 286 3.16 -5.90 -21.86
N ALA A 287 2.09 -5.74 -21.07
CA ALA A 287 0.89 -5.01 -21.51
C ALA A 287 0.98 -3.52 -21.14
N VAL A 288 0.63 -2.66 -22.10
CA VAL A 288 0.52 -1.21 -21.91
C VAL A 288 -0.93 -0.88 -21.57
N ASN A 289 -1.19 -0.41 -20.35
CA ASN A 289 -2.53 0.01 -19.95
C ASN A 289 -2.63 1.53 -19.97
N ARG A 290 -3.61 2.02 -20.75
CA ARG A 290 -4.00 3.43 -20.77
C ARG A 290 -5.18 3.63 -19.84
N LEU A 291 -5.07 4.63 -18.98
CA LEU A 291 -6.02 4.99 -17.93
C LEU A 291 -6.29 6.48 -18.09
#